data_AF-A0A9Q5N887-F1
#
_entry.id   AF-A0A9Q5N887-F1
#
_cell.length_a   1.000
_cell.length_b   1.000
_cell.length_c   1.000
_cell.angle_alpha   90.00
_cell.angle_beta   90.00
_cell.angle_gamma   90.00
#
_symmetry.space_group_name_H-M   'P 1'
#
loop_
_entity.id
_entity.type
_entity.pdbx_description
1 polymer ?
#
loop_
_entity_poly.entity_id
_entity_poly.type
_entity_poly.pdbx_seq_one_letter_code
_entity_poly.pdbx_strand_id
1 'polypeptide(L)'
;MAIDLLEKETPLHRERFDWESFFYVICWTGTHYSNGVEIKTNALKTWDTDDDGTLSEVKQSVLFGVSRPNLRIRFTDFYKPLISSWIDDMQSMFLAADQARKKFVHAKAANPEEDTLGFYETLGGHVTWDKVWKILKN
;
A
#
# COMPACT_ATOMS: atom_id res chain seq x y z
N MET A 1 -1.09 -0.17 8.30
CA MET A 1 -0.95 -0.51 6.88
C MET A 1 -1.64 -1.84 6.61
N ALA A 2 -2.30 -2.04 5.47
CA ALA A 2 -3.00 -3.30 5.16
C ALA A 2 -2.06 -4.51 5.21
N ILE A 3 -0.77 -4.32 4.93
CA ILE A 3 0.26 -5.34 5.19
C ILE A 3 0.27 -5.80 6.65
N ASP A 4 -0.02 -4.93 7.62
CA ASP A 4 -0.05 -5.28 9.05
C ASP A 4 -1.17 -6.28 9.38
N LEU A 5 -2.17 -6.46 8.50
CA LEU A 5 -3.21 -7.48 8.67
C LEU A 5 -2.69 -8.91 8.43
N LEU A 6 -1.48 -9.05 7.88
CA LEU A 6 -0.79 -10.33 7.70
C LEU A 6 0.01 -10.74 8.95
N GLU A 7 0.01 -9.91 10.01
CA GLU A 7 0.64 -10.27 11.28
C GLU A 7 -0.22 -11.27 12.05
N LYS A 8 0.43 -12.14 12.85
CA LYS A 8 -0.21 -13.22 13.61
C LYS A 8 -1.30 -12.71 14.58
N GLU A 9 -1.11 -11.51 15.12
CA GLU A 9 -2.12 -10.80 15.90
C GLU A 9 -2.76 -9.73 15.03
N THR A 10 -4.01 -9.93 14.65
CA THR A 10 -4.71 -8.98 13.79
C THR A 10 -4.93 -7.66 14.55
N PRO A 11 -4.42 -6.53 14.03
CA PRO A 11 -4.65 -5.23 14.66
C PRO A 11 -6.13 -4.82 14.57
N LEU A 12 -6.58 -3.98 15.50
CA LEU A 12 -7.90 -3.35 15.41
C LEU A 12 -8.06 -2.65 14.07
N HIS A 13 -9.13 -2.97 13.33
CA HIS A 13 -9.42 -2.40 12.02
C HIS A 13 -9.46 -0.87 12.07
N ARG A 14 -8.88 -0.22 11.05
CA ARG A 14 -8.76 1.23 10.91
C ARG A 14 -8.85 1.59 9.44
N GLU A 15 -9.44 2.73 9.11
CA GLU A 15 -9.68 3.22 7.74
C GLU A 15 -8.43 3.19 6.84
N ARG A 16 -7.24 3.50 7.37
CA ARG A 16 -5.98 3.42 6.60
C ARG A 16 -5.69 2.01 6.02
N PHE A 17 -6.25 0.94 6.60
CA PHE A 17 -6.16 -0.41 6.02
C PHE A 17 -6.99 -0.51 4.75
N ASP A 18 -8.16 0.12 4.72
CA ASP A 18 -9.04 0.13 3.55
C ASP A 18 -8.37 0.89 2.40
N TRP A 19 -7.71 2.02 2.71
CA TRP A 19 -6.99 2.80 1.70
C TRP A 19 -5.83 2.07 1.06
N GLU A 20 -5.04 1.34 1.84
CA GLU A 20 -3.92 0.58 1.28
C GLU A 20 -4.39 -0.69 0.57
N SER A 21 -5.46 -1.32 1.06
CA SER A 21 -6.11 -2.43 0.35
C SER A 21 -6.62 -1.97 -1.01
N PHE A 22 -7.25 -0.79 -1.07
CA PHE A 22 -7.69 -0.17 -2.32
C PHE A 22 -6.52 0.09 -3.28
N PHE A 23 -5.40 0.60 -2.79
CA PHE A 23 -4.18 0.78 -3.60
C PHE A 23 -3.70 -0.54 -4.21
N TYR A 24 -3.65 -1.63 -3.44
CA TYR A 24 -3.27 -2.94 -3.97
C TYR A 24 -4.28 -3.47 -4.99
N VAL A 25 -5.58 -3.28 -4.76
CA VAL A 25 -6.63 -3.66 -5.71
C VAL A 25 -6.44 -2.92 -7.04
N ILE A 26 -6.18 -1.60 -7.05
CA ILE A 26 -5.93 -0.87 -8.30
C ILE A 26 -4.68 -1.39 -9.00
N CYS A 27 -3.61 -1.71 -8.25
CA CYS A 27 -2.40 -2.29 -8.83
C CYS A 27 -2.69 -3.64 -9.51
N TRP A 28 -3.51 -4.48 -8.90
CA TRP A 28 -3.95 -5.74 -9.47
C TRP A 28 -4.83 -5.52 -10.71
N THR A 29 -5.88 -4.72 -10.60
CA THR A 29 -6.80 -4.42 -11.71
C THR A 29 -6.08 -3.81 -12.90
N GLY A 30 -5.22 -2.82 -12.66
CA GLY A 30 -4.47 -2.11 -13.71
C GLY A 30 -3.54 -3.00 -14.52
N THR A 31 -3.14 -4.15 -13.96
CA THR A 31 -2.25 -5.12 -14.63
C THR A 31 -2.99 -6.30 -15.26
N HIS A 32 -4.18 -6.64 -14.77
CA HIS A 32 -4.95 -7.81 -15.21
C HIS A 32 -6.14 -7.49 -16.12
N TYR A 33 -6.57 -6.23 -16.20
CA TYR A 33 -7.72 -5.83 -17.02
C TYR A 33 -7.34 -4.78 -18.05
N SER A 34 -7.98 -4.83 -19.21
CA SER A 34 -7.96 -3.76 -20.21
C SER A 34 -9.39 -3.48 -20.65
N ASN A 35 -9.87 -2.25 -20.44
CA ASN A 35 -11.24 -1.84 -20.77
C ASN A 35 -12.32 -2.81 -20.22
N GLY A 36 -12.17 -3.21 -18.96
CA GLY A 36 -13.11 -4.12 -18.28
C GLY A 36 -12.99 -5.60 -18.66
N VAL A 37 -12.11 -5.97 -19.58
CA VAL A 37 -11.85 -7.36 -19.98
C VAL A 37 -10.57 -7.86 -19.33
N GLU A 38 -10.65 -9.03 -18.68
CA GLU A 38 -9.48 -9.69 -18.11
C GLU A 38 -8.51 -10.14 -19.22
N ILE A 39 -7.22 -9.91 -19.03
CA ILE A 39 -6.17 -10.27 -19.96
C ILE A 39 -5.24 -11.31 -19.34
N LYS A 40 -4.66 -12.17 -20.18
CA LYS A 40 -3.66 -13.13 -19.73
C LYS A 40 -2.34 -12.42 -19.42
N THR A 41 -1.97 -12.38 -18.14
CA THR A 41 -0.72 -11.78 -17.66
C THR A 41 -0.12 -12.63 -16.54
N ASN A 42 1.18 -12.48 -16.31
CA ASN A 42 1.87 -13.01 -15.12
C ASN A 42 2.25 -11.87 -14.14
N ALA A 43 1.74 -10.66 -14.37
CA ALA A 43 1.97 -9.54 -13.48
C ALA A 43 1.47 -9.88 -12.07
N LEU A 44 2.25 -9.55 -11.04
CA LEU A 44 1.87 -9.77 -9.63
C LEU A 44 1.47 -11.21 -9.26
N LYS A 45 1.78 -12.23 -10.10
CA LYS A 45 1.40 -13.64 -9.85
C LYS A 45 1.78 -14.14 -8.45
N THR A 46 2.86 -13.61 -7.87
CA THR A 46 3.32 -13.95 -6.52
C THR A 46 2.37 -13.49 -5.40
N TRP A 47 1.32 -12.72 -5.71
CA TRP A 47 0.30 -12.33 -4.74
C TRP A 47 -0.71 -13.45 -4.48
N ASP A 48 -0.76 -14.49 -5.33
CA ASP A 48 -1.61 -15.68 -5.19
C ASP A 48 -0.96 -16.75 -4.29
N THR A 49 -0.25 -16.32 -3.26
CA THR A 49 0.47 -17.21 -2.33
C THR A 49 -0.30 -17.30 -1.01
N ASP A 50 -0.37 -18.50 -0.44
CA ASP A 50 -0.94 -18.74 0.90
C ASP A 50 0.06 -18.42 2.04
N ASP A 51 1.30 -18.04 1.71
CA ASP A 51 2.32 -17.69 2.70
C ASP A 51 2.29 -16.19 3.00
N ASP A 52 1.79 -15.83 4.19
CA ASP A 52 1.65 -14.44 4.64
C ASP A 52 2.98 -13.67 4.64
N GLY A 53 4.09 -14.36 4.95
CA GLY A 53 5.44 -13.77 4.91
C GLY A 53 5.82 -13.34 3.50
N THR A 54 5.69 -14.25 2.55
CA THR A 54 5.93 -14.00 1.12
C THR A 54 4.99 -12.91 0.60
N LEU A 55 3.70 -12.95 0.96
CA LEU A 55 2.72 -11.95 0.55
C LEU A 55 3.08 -10.55 1.08
N SER A 56 3.54 -10.47 2.32
CA SER A 56 4.03 -9.23 2.93
C SER A 56 5.24 -8.69 2.18
N GLU A 57 6.25 -9.53 1.91
CA GLU A 57 7.46 -9.14 1.19
C GLU A 57 7.16 -8.63 -0.22
N VAL A 58 6.30 -9.32 -0.98
CA VAL A 58 5.97 -8.90 -2.35
C VAL A 58 5.16 -7.60 -2.37
N LYS A 59 4.22 -7.40 -1.43
CA LYS A 59 3.47 -6.13 -1.31
C LYS A 59 4.36 -4.98 -0.84
N GLN A 60 5.31 -5.24 0.06
CA GLN A 60 6.34 -4.28 0.45
C GLN A 60 7.22 -3.90 -0.74
N SER A 61 7.63 -4.86 -1.56
CA SER A 61 8.48 -4.58 -2.73
C SER A 61 7.81 -3.61 -3.71
N VAL A 62 6.48 -3.68 -3.83
CA VAL A 62 5.64 -2.74 -4.58
C VAL A 62 5.68 -1.36 -3.95
N LEU A 63 5.48 -1.24 -2.62
CA LEU A 63 5.57 0.03 -1.91
C LEU A 63 6.95 0.69 -2.05
N PHE A 64 8.03 -0.05 -1.83
CA PHE A 64 9.40 0.48 -1.91
C PHE A 64 9.89 0.69 -3.34
N GLY A 65 9.11 0.27 -4.35
CA GLY A 65 9.51 0.36 -5.74
C GLY A 65 10.82 -0.40 -6.02
N VAL A 66 11.05 -1.51 -5.32
CA VAL A 66 12.26 -2.37 -5.42
C VAL A 66 12.05 -3.50 -6.42
N SER A 67 10.82 -3.96 -6.64
CA SER A 67 10.45 -4.89 -7.73
C SER A 67 10.42 -4.18 -9.10
N ARG A 68 11.57 -3.60 -9.47
CA ARG A 68 11.83 -2.77 -10.67
C ARG A 68 12.05 -3.57 -11.96
N PRO A 69 11.05 -4.34 -12.39
CA PRO A 69 10.48 -4.08 -13.72
C PRO A 69 9.02 -3.67 -13.54
N ASN A 70 8.93 -2.46 -12.97
CA ASN A 70 7.87 -1.47 -12.89
C ASN A 70 6.43 -1.99 -13.07
N LEU A 71 5.61 -1.87 -12.01
CA LEU A 71 4.15 -1.81 -12.12
C LEU A 71 3.72 -0.95 -13.30
N ARG A 72 4.40 0.17 -13.54
CA ARG A 72 4.16 1.04 -14.70
C ARG A 72 4.22 0.35 -16.07
N ILE A 73 5.15 -0.58 -16.26
CA ILE A 73 5.32 -1.33 -17.51
C ILE A 73 4.27 -2.45 -17.60
N ARG A 74 3.84 -2.97 -16.45
CA ARG A 74 2.87 -4.07 -16.34
C ARG A 74 1.43 -3.61 -16.44
N PHE A 75 1.14 -2.34 -16.19
CA PHE A 75 -0.17 -1.75 -16.38
C PHE A 75 -0.57 -1.81 -17.85
N THR A 76 -1.83 -2.15 -18.11
CA THR A 76 -2.39 -2.13 -19.45
C THR A 76 -2.47 -0.69 -19.95
N ASP A 77 -2.41 -0.50 -21.28
CA ASP A 77 -2.45 0.83 -21.89
C ASP A 77 -3.68 1.63 -21.44
N PHE A 78 -4.80 0.95 -21.22
CA PHE A 78 -6.04 1.57 -20.72
C PHE A 78 -5.87 2.21 -19.33
N TYR A 79 -5.14 1.55 -18.42
CA TYR A 79 -4.95 2.04 -17.05
C TYR A 79 -3.66 2.82 -16.83
N LYS A 80 -2.76 2.91 -17.82
CA LYS A 80 -1.51 3.68 -17.70
C LYS A 80 -1.70 5.13 -17.21
N PRO A 81 -2.73 5.88 -17.61
CA PRO A 81 -2.96 7.23 -17.09
C PRO A 81 -3.13 7.29 -15.56
N LEU A 82 -3.68 6.24 -14.93
CA LEU A 82 -3.86 6.17 -13.47
C LEU A 82 -2.55 6.11 -12.69
N ILE A 83 -1.46 5.72 -13.35
CA ILE A 83 -0.15 5.62 -12.69
C ILE A 83 0.25 6.99 -12.14
N SER A 84 0.28 7.98 -13.02
CA SER A 84 0.73 9.33 -12.69
C SER A 84 -0.32 10.15 -11.94
N SER A 85 -1.61 9.83 -12.07
CA SER A 85 -2.65 10.56 -11.33
C SER A 85 -2.76 10.06 -9.89
N TRP A 86 -2.79 8.74 -9.67
CA TRP A 86 -3.13 8.16 -8.36
C TRP A 86 -2.03 7.26 -7.77
N ILE A 87 -1.48 6.33 -8.56
CA ILE A 87 -0.60 5.28 -8.01
C ILE A 87 0.70 5.84 -7.44
N ASP A 88 1.36 6.75 -8.14
CA ASP A 88 2.63 7.33 -7.67
C ASP A 88 2.45 8.10 -6.36
N ASP A 89 1.38 8.88 -6.25
CA ASP A 89 1.08 9.68 -5.07
C ASP A 89 0.65 8.79 -3.89
N MET A 90 -0.19 7.78 -4.14
CA MET A 90 -0.58 6.79 -3.12
C MET A 90 0.63 6.00 -2.63
N GLN A 91 1.48 5.52 -3.54
CA GLN A 91 2.70 4.80 -3.19
C GLN A 91 3.60 5.67 -2.30
N SER A 92 3.81 6.93 -2.68
CA SER A 92 4.62 7.88 -1.91
C SER A 92 4.04 8.12 -0.51
N MET A 93 2.72 8.25 -0.41
CA MET A 93 2.01 8.42 0.86
C MET A 93 2.18 7.19 1.78
N PHE A 94 1.95 5.98 1.28
CA PHE A 94 2.11 4.75 2.08
C PHE A 94 3.56 4.49 2.45
N LEU A 95 4.52 4.78 1.57
CA LEU A 95 5.94 4.70 1.88
C LEU A 95 6.32 5.64 3.02
N ALA A 96 5.85 6.88 3.00
CA ALA A 96 6.09 7.84 4.08
C ALA A 96 5.44 7.36 5.40
N ALA A 97 4.24 6.78 5.33
CA ALA A 97 3.55 6.23 6.49
C ALA A 97 4.30 5.04 7.11
N ASP A 98 4.85 4.14 6.29
CA ASP A 98 5.69 3.04 6.78
C ASP A 98 6.97 3.54 7.45
N GLN A 99 7.63 4.53 6.84
CA GLN A 99 8.82 5.15 7.43
C GLN A 99 8.51 5.82 8.77
N ALA A 100 7.38 6.52 8.87
CA ALA A 100 6.92 7.13 10.12
C ALA A 100 6.67 6.06 11.19
N ARG A 101 6.00 4.96 10.82
CA ARG A 101 5.77 3.81 11.70
C ARG A 101 7.08 3.22 12.24
N LYS A 102 8.06 2.96 11.38
CA LYS A 102 9.37 2.42 11.77
C LYS A 102 10.08 3.34 12.77
N LYS A 103 10.10 4.65 12.49
CA LYS A 103 10.67 5.66 13.41
C LYS A 103 9.96 5.65 14.76
N PHE A 104 8.64 5.60 14.74
CA PHE A 104 7.82 5.57 15.96
C PHE A 104 8.08 4.32 16.79
N VAL A 105 8.13 3.13 16.17
CA VAL A 105 8.45 1.87 16.87
C VAL A 105 9.83 1.95 17.53
N HIS A 106 10.83 2.50 16.83
CA HIS A 106 12.16 2.70 17.41
C HIS A 106 12.15 3.71 18.57
N ALA A 107 11.42 4.82 18.46
CA ALA A 107 11.29 5.81 19.52
C ALA A 107 10.60 5.23 20.77
N LYS A 108 9.48 4.51 20.58
CA LYS A 108 8.76 3.82 21.66
C LYS A 108 9.60 2.74 22.34
N ALA A 109 10.43 2.02 21.59
CA ALA A 109 11.34 1.04 22.18
C ALA A 109 12.40 1.71 23.07
N ALA A 110 12.81 2.94 22.74
CA ALA A 110 13.71 3.74 23.57
C ALA A 110 13.00 4.44 24.73
N ASN A 111 11.71 4.77 24.58
CA ASN A 111 10.88 5.40 25.59
C ASN A 111 9.47 4.76 25.66
N PRO A 112 9.28 3.70 26.47
CA PRO A 112 8.03 2.95 26.52
C PRO A 112 6.80 3.73 27.02
N GLU A 113 7.01 4.86 27.71
CA GLU A 113 5.94 5.74 28.20
C GLU A 113 5.43 6.73 27.13
N GLU A 114 6.03 6.74 25.94
CA GLU A 114 5.56 7.59 24.83
C GLU A 114 4.11 7.24 24.47
N ASP A 115 3.23 8.24 24.58
CA ASP A 115 1.82 8.08 24.26
C ASP A 115 1.66 7.70 22.78
N THR A 116 0.91 6.64 22.56
CA THR A 116 0.63 6.10 21.22
C THR A 116 -0.75 6.46 20.71
N LEU A 117 -1.53 7.18 21.53
CA LEU A 117 -2.89 7.54 21.22
C LEU A 117 -2.93 8.37 19.92
N GLY A 118 -3.76 7.93 18.99
CA GLY A 118 -3.93 8.59 17.69
C GLY A 118 -2.81 8.36 16.66
N PHE A 119 -1.57 8.01 17.06
CA PHE A 119 -0.50 7.77 16.08
C PHE A 119 -0.88 6.66 15.10
N TYR A 120 -1.28 5.49 15.61
CA TYR A 120 -1.61 4.36 14.76
C TYR A 120 -2.88 4.54 13.92
N GLU A 121 -3.73 5.52 14.24
CA GLU A 121 -4.96 5.80 13.50
C GLU A 121 -4.67 6.29 12.09
N THR A 122 -3.70 7.19 11.97
CA THR A 122 -3.32 7.85 10.70
C THR A 122 -1.83 7.69 10.37
N LEU A 123 -1.12 6.87 11.15
CA LEU A 123 0.35 6.73 11.14
C LEU A 123 1.05 8.09 11.28
N GLY A 124 0.63 8.87 12.28
CA GLY A 124 1.16 10.22 12.51
C GLY A 124 0.67 11.24 11.48
N GLY A 125 -0.57 11.12 11.02
CA GLY A 125 -1.17 12.01 10.02
C GLY A 125 -0.69 11.75 8.59
N HIS A 126 0.02 10.65 8.33
CA HIS A 126 0.51 10.31 7.00
C HIS A 126 -0.59 9.76 6.09
N VAL A 127 -1.53 8.99 6.63
CA VAL A 127 -2.69 8.47 5.91
C VAL A 127 -3.96 9.04 6.55
N THR A 128 -4.55 10.03 5.89
CA THR A 128 -5.80 10.67 6.30
C THR A 128 -6.76 10.75 5.11
N TRP A 129 -8.06 10.84 5.40
CA TRP A 129 -9.09 11.07 4.38
C TRP A 129 -8.73 12.21 3.42
N ASP A 130 -8.37 13.38 3.94
CA ASP A 130 -8.07 14.56 3.12
C ASP A 130 -6.89 14.34 2.16
N LYS A 131 -5.86 13.59 2.59
CA LYS A 131 -4.71 13.26 1.74
C LYS A 131 -5.10 12.29 0.63
N VAL A 132 -5.86 11.25 0.96
CA VAL A 132 -6.37 10.28 -0.01
C VAL A 132 -7.28 10.99 -1.02
N TRP A 133 -8.23 11.79 -0.53
CA TRP A 133 -9.19 12.48 -1.36
C TRP A 133 -8.55 13.50 -2.31
N LYS A 134 -7.49 14.16 -1.86
CA LYS A 134 -6.70 15.05 -2.71
C LYS A 134 -6.07 14.31 -3.90
N ILE A 135 -5.60 13.08 -3.69
CA ILE A 135 -5.04 12.25 -4.76
C ILE A 135 -6.14 11.81 -5.73
N LEU A 136 -7.29 11.36 -5.23
CA LEU A 136 -8.39 10.84 -6.06
C LEU A 136 -9.09 11.92 -6.91
N LYS A 137 -8.92 13.20 -6.56
CA LYS A 137 -9.49 14.33 -7.29
C LYS A 137 -8.62 14.84 -8.45
N ASN A 138 -7.35 14.41 -8.53
CA ASN A 138 -6.48 14.67 -9.69
C ASN A 138 -6.92 13.82 -10.89
#